data_AF-A0AAW1LXS6-F1
#
_entry.id   AF-A0AAW1LXS6-F1
#
_cell.length_a   1.000
_cell.length_b   1.000
_cell.length_c   1.000
_cell.angle_alpha   90.00
_cell.angle_beta   90.00
_cell.angle_gamma   90.00
#
_symmetry.space_group_name_H-M   'P 1'
#
loop_
_entity.id
_entity.type
_entity.pdbx_description
1 polymer ?
#
loop_
_entity_poly.entity_id
_entity_poly.type
_entity_poly.pdbx_seq_one_letter_code
_entity_poly.pdbx_strand_id
1 'polypeptide(L)'
;MGEYRAIHNKYLKKRFFRKPNIPAAREAYRSLAYHCQREELPEQAAMCWTATAKCERDLGNPIGERACHIRAAKQYISEETQDNNQGFFSPLKENLHNGLHSYKQALNTCAADSPMRISLNLTMAAAVSDAGLKQLQSGYLQNAIDAIKDNGQTKLDCLSMKAANSLDNDDLESALETYTEIADIVESLPKDYVKSQLLLNSEISRVLILMLLKPSPDLLDPKLAQLLDRYTWGNHNDDHIKEIDMSTNLFILMQSLVLACQSSDPYTDLAEIEYDFWKYLDVQQKDLLRALVSSYSK
;
A
#
# COMPACT_ATOMS: atom_id res chain seq x y z
N MET A 1 19.91 -4.00 -29.35
CA MET A 1 18.87 -4.77 -30.09
C MET A 1 19.40 -5.77 -31.13
N GLY A 2 20.51 -5.51 -31.84
CA GLY A 2 21.06 -6.44 -32.83
C GLY A 2 21.44 -7.80 -32.23
N GLU A 3 22.17 -7.81 -31.11
CA GLU A 3 22.59 -9.03 -30.41
C GLU A 3 21.41 -9.84 -29.86
N TYR A 4 20.41 -9.17 -29.27
CA TYR A 4 19.18 -9.81 -28.82
C TYR A 4 18.47 -10.58 -29.94
N ARG A 5 18.32 -9.96 -31.12
CA ARG A 5 17.74 -10.60 -32.32
C ARG A 5 18.63 -11.73 -32.85
N ALA A 6 19.95 -11.58 -32.76
CA ALA A 6 20.89 -12.61 -33.18
C ALA A 6 20.76 -13.87 -32.30
N ILE A 7 20.63 -13.74 -30.98
CA ILE A 7 20.39 -14.86 -30.05
C ILE A 7 19.10 -15.59 -30.46
N HIS A 8 18.01 -14.84 -30.66
CA HIS A 8 16.72 -15.42 -31.07
C HIS A 8 16.84 -16.22 -32.39
N ASN A 9 17.45 -15.62 -33.41
CA ASN A 9 17.62 -16.22 -34.73
C ASN A 9 18.58 -17.42 -34.74
N LYS A 10 19.54 -17.46 -33.83
CA LYS A 10 20.55 -18.51 -33.73
C LYS A 10 20.03 -19.73 -32.97
N TYR A 11 19.32 -19.52 -31.86
CA TYR A 11 18.99 -20.61 -30.93
C TYR A 11 17.51 -20.97 -30.87
N LEU A 12 16.60 -20.03 -31.14
CA LEU A 12 15.15 -20.20 -30.93
C LEU A 12 14.34 -20.30 -32.23
N LYS A 13 14.80 -19.68 -33.33
CA LYS A 13 14.12 -19.75 -34.62
C LYS A 13 14.08 -21.20 -35.11
N LYS A 14 12.87 -21.76 -35.24
CA LYS A 14 12.65 -23.10 -35.81
C LYS A 14 13.25 -23.14 -37.22
N ARG A 15 14.29 -23.96 -37.40
CA ARG A 15 14.83 -24.32 -38.72
C ARG A 15 14.39 -25.75 -39.00
N PHE A 16 14.14 -26.06 -40.28
CA PHE A 16 13.70 -27.39 -40.72
C PHE A 16 14.51 -28.49 -40.00
N PHE A 17 13.78 -29.39 -39.31
CA PHE A 17 14.28 -30.55 -38.58
C PHE A 17 15.21 -30.32 -37.36
N ARG A 18 15.39 -29.09 -36.87
CA ARG A 18 16.21 -28.82 -35.66
C ARG A 18 15.35 -28.29 -34.52
N LYS A 19 15.40 -28.98 -33.37
CA LYS A 19 14.80 -28.51 -32.12
C LYS A 19 15.55 -27.25 -31.64
N PRO A 20 14.84 -26.24 -31.11
CA PRO A 20 15.47 -25.07 -30.49
C PRO A 20 16.42 -25.47 -29.36
N ASN A 21 17.57 -24.81 -29.28
CA ASN A 21 18.52 -25.02 -28.17
C ASN A 21 18.23 -24.01 -27.06
N ILE A 22 17.24 -24.34 -26.25
CA ILE A 22 16.74 -23.49 -25.16
C ILE A 22 17.81 -23.23 -24.08
N PRO A 23 18.60 -24.23 -23.63
CA PRO A 23 19.68 -23.98 -22.66
C PRO A 23 20.73 -22.98 -23.14
N ALA A 24 21.14 -23.07 -24.42
CA ALA A 24 22.10 -22.12 -24.99
C ALA A 24 21.51 -20.71 -25.15
N ALA A 25 20.22 -20.62 -25.54
CA ALA A 25 19.52 -19.34 -25.62
C ALA A 25 19.44 -18.66 -24.24
N ARG A 26 19.07 -19.42 -23.20
CA ARG A 26 19.00 -18.95 -21.81
C ARG A 26 20.32 -18.32 -21.37
N GLU A 27 21.44 -19.01 -21.58
CA GLU A 27 22.74 -18.52 -21.12
C GLU A 27 23.20 -17.29 -21.91
N ALA A 28 22.93 -17.27 -23.23
CA ALA A 28 23.23 -16.11 -24.05
C ALA A 28 22.42 -14.87 -23.64
N TYR A 29 21.11 -15.03 -23.39
CA TYR A 29 20.27 -13.92 -22.90
C TYR A 29 20.69 -13.45 -21.50
N ARG A 30 21.06 -14.37 -20.61
CA ARG A 30 21.55 -14.04 -19.27
C ARG A 30 22.86 -13.25 -19.33
N SER A 31 23.82 -13.69 -20.16
CA SER A 31 25.08 -12.97 -20.37
C SER A 31 24.85 -11.57 -20.93
N LEU A 32 23.96 -11.44 -21.92
CA LEU A 32 23.59 -10.14 -22.49
C LEU A 32 22.90 -9.24 -21.45
N ALA A 33 22.02 -9.80 -20.60
CA ALA A 33 21.36 -9.05 -19.54
C ALA A 33 22.37 -8.44 -18.56
N TYR A 34 23.38 -9.21 -18.12
CA TYR A 34 24.45 -8.70 -17.26
C TYR A 34 25.31 -7.64 -17.95
N HIS A 35 25.58 -7.79 -19.25
CA HIS A 35 26.26 -6.76 -20.02
C HIS A 35 25.46 -5.45 -20.04
N CYS A 36 24.17 -5.50 -20.37
CA CYS A 36 23.31 -4.32 -20.35
C CYS A 36 23.24 -3.66 -18.96
N GLN A 37 23.23 -4.44 -17.88
CA GLN A 37 23.27 -3.89 -16.51
C GLN A 37 24.56 -3.14 -16.22
N ARG A 38 25.70 -3.63 -16.71
CA ARG A 38 27.00 -2.96 -16.52
C ARG A 38 27.12 -1.67 -17.31
N GLU A 39 26.48 -1.62 -18.47
CA GLU A 39 26.43 -0.44 -19.34
C GLU A 39 25.29 0.52 -18.98
N GLU A 40 24.59 0.31 -17.84
CA GLU A 40 23.47 1.16 -17.38
C GLU A 40 22.33 1.28 -18.41
N LEU A 41 22.00 0.15 -19.04
CA LEU A 41 20.93 0.00 -20.04
C LEU A 41 19.78 -0.85 -19.47
N PRO A 42 18.95 -0.32 -18.55
CA PRO A 42 18.00 -1.10 -17.76
C PRO A 42 16.84 -1.65 -18.60
N GLU A 43 16.28 -0.90 -19.55
CA GLU A 43 15.20 -1.40 -20.42
C GLU A 43 15.66 -2.63 -21.22
N GLN A 44 16.84 -2.56 -21.83
CA GLN A 44 17.41 -3.66 -22.61
C GLN A 44 17.80 -4.84 -21.72
N ALA A 45 18.33 -4.57 -20.51
CA ALA A 45 18.57 -5.60 -19.51
C ALA A 45 17.27 -6.33 -19.13
N ALA A 46 16.19 -5.57 -18.91
CA ALA A 46 14.88 -6.10 -18.56
C ALA A 46 14.33 -7.02 -19.66
N MET A 47 14.40 -6.60 -20.93
CA MET A 47 14.01 -7.45 -22.08
C MET A 47 14.78 -8.77 -22.13
N CYS A 48 16.09 -8.74 -21.85
CA CYS A 48 16.92 -9.94 -21.81
C CYS A 48 16.54 -10.86 -20.63
N TRP A 49 16.21 -10.30 -19.47
CA TRP A 49 15.71 -11.06 -18.33
C TRP A 49 14.33 -11.68 -18.61
N THR A 50 13.41 -10.96 -19.25
CA THR A 50 12.12 -11.51 -19.68
C THR A 50 12.29 -12.67 -20.67
N ALA A 51 13.25 -12.56 -21.60
CA ALA A 51 13.58 -13.65 -22.53
C ALA A 51 14.17 -14.86 -21.79
N THR A 52 15.06 -14.63 -20.82
CA THR A 52 15.63 -15.67 -19.97
C THR A 52 14.54 -16.39 -19.16
N ALA A 53 13.57 -15.65 -18.62
CA ALA A 53 12.44 -16.21 -17.89
C ALA A 53 11.60 -17.16 -18.77
N LYS A 54 11.33 -16.78 -20.02
CA LYS A 54 10.65 -17.66 -20.99
C LYS A 54 11.44 -18.95 -21.25
N CYS A 55 12.76 -18.86 -21.38
CA CYS A 55 13.59 -20.06 -21.53
C CYS A 55 13.57 -20.95 -20.27
N GLU A 56 13.57 -20.38 -19.06
CA GLU A 56 13.46 -21.16 -17.81
C GLU A 56 12.10 -21.85 -17.69
N ARG A 57 11.01 -21.19 -18.12
CA ARG A 57 9.68 -21.79 -18.21
C ARG A 57 9.67 -23.01 -19.13
N ASP A 58 10.22 -22.85 -20.34
CA ASP A 58 10.28 -23.94 -21.32
C ASP A 58 11.14 -25.12 -20.85
N LEU A 59 12.10 -24.86 -19.94
CA LEU A 59 12.92 -25.88 -19.28
C LEU A 59 12.27 -26.48 -18.04
N GLY A 60 11.08 -26.01 -17.64
CA GLY A 60 10.36 -26.50 -16.45
C GLY A 60 10.98 -26.03 -15.13
N ASN A 61 11.67 -24.88 -15.10
CA ASN A 61 12.32 -24.33 -13.91
C ASN A 61 11.54 -23.12 -13.35
N PRO A 62 10.50 -23.32 -12.53
CA PRO A 62 9.65 -22.22 -12.03
C PRO A 62 10.39 -21.26 -11.08
N ILE A 63 11.38 -21.74 -10.35
CA ILE A 63 12.19 -20.91 -9.43
C ILE A 63 13.09 -19.97 -10.25
N GLY A 64 13.75 -20.50 -11.28
CA GLY A 64 14.59 -19.71 -12.19
C GLY A 64 13.77 -18.71 -13.00
N GLU A 65 12.60 -19.13 -13.50
CA GLU A 65 11.64 -18.25 -14.17
C GLU A 65 11.25 -17.07 -13.29
N ARG A 66 10.81 -17.34 -12.05
CA ARG A 66 10.43 -16.31 -11.08
C ARG A 66 11.57 -15.33 -10.81
N ALA A 67 12.77 -15.83 -10.54
CA ALA A 67 13.93 -14.99 -10.28
C ALA A 67 14.25 -14.06 -11.47
N CYS A 68 14.11 -14.56 -12.71
CA CYS A 68 14.31 -13.76 -13.91
C CYS A 68 13.22 -12.70 -14.07
N HIS A 69 11.95 -13.01 -13.79
CA HIS A 69 10.87 -12.03 -13.81
C HIS A 69 11.04 -10.93 -12.76
N ILE A 70 11.47 -11.27 -11.53
CA ILE A 70 11.78 -10.28 -10.49
C ILE A 70 12.92 -9.36 -10.94
N ARG A 71 13.97 -9.92 -11.57
CA ARG A 71 15.08 -9.11 -12.11
C ARG A 71 14.60 -8.18 -13.22
N ALA A 72 13.82 -8.68 -14.17
CA ALA A 72 13.26 -7.87 -15.25
C ALA A 72 12.42 -6.72 -14.68
N ALA A 73 11.54 -7.03 -13.72
CA ALA A 73 10.67 -6.04 -13.09
C ALA A 73 11.48 -4.91 -12.42
N LYS A 74 12.51 -5.25 -11.63
CA LYS A 74 13.38 -4.26 -10.98
C LYS A 74 14.08 -3.34 -11.98
N GLN A 75 14.50 -3.87 -13.13
CA GLN A 75 15.15 -3.06 -14.16
C GLN A 75 14.16 -2.08 -14.80
N TYR A 76 12.95 -2.53 -15.17
CA TYR A 76 11.92 -1.63 -15.69
C TYR A 76 11.51 -0.55 -14.69
N ILE A 77 11.29 -0.90 -13.41
CA ILE A 77 10.94 0.10 -12.38
C ILE A 77 12.10 1.08 -12.14
N SER A 78 13.35 0.60 -12.17
CA SER A 78 14.51 1.48 -12.04
C SER A 78 14.63 2.49 -13.18
N GLU A 79 14.27 2.12 -14.40
CA GLU A 79 14.27 3.05 -15.53
C GLU A 79 13.19 4.11 -15.35
N GLU A 80 11.96 3.69 -15.02
CA GLU A 80 10.83 4.62 -14.79
C GLU A 80 11.13 5.60 -13.65
N THR A 81 11.77 5.16 -12.57
CA THR A 81 12.14 6.06 -11.47
C THR A 81 13.27 7.02 -11.86
N GLN A 82 14.24 6.58 -12.66
CA GLN A 82 15.30 7.44 -13.18
C GLN A 82 14.73 8.50 -14.13
N ASP A 83 13.85 8.12 -15.05
CA ASP A 83 13.14 9.02 -15.95
C ASP A 83 12.38 10.10 -15.16
N ASN A 84 11.57 9.68 -14.18
CA ASN A 84 10.81 10.61 -13.34
C ASN A 84 11.72 11.57 -12.56
N ASN A 85 12.85 11.09 -12.01
CA ASN A 85 13.81 11.92 -11.28
C ASN A 85 14.51 12.94 -12.17
N GLN A 86 14.70 12.63 -13.45
CA GLN A 86 15.26 13.55 -14.44
C GLN A 86 14.20 14.50 -15.03
N GLY A 87 12.94 14.38 -14.60
CA GLY A 87 11.82 15.16 -15.13
C GLY A 87 11.36 14.69 -16.51
N PHE A 88 11.82 13.52 -16.97
CA PHE A 88 11.29 12.90 -18.18
C PHE A 88 9.94 12.26 -17.87
N PHE A 89 8.89 12.75 -18.52
CA PHE A 89 7.56 12.21 -18.38
C PHE A 89 7.28 11.21 -19.50
N SER A 90 7.14 9.93 -19.15
CA SER A 90 6.63 8.90 -20.05
C SER A 90 5.09 8.90 -20.02
N PRO A 91 4.39 9.36 -21.07
CA PRO A 91 2.93 9.51 -21.02
C PRO A 91 2.17 8.19 -20.81
N LEU A 92 2.78 7.07 -21.21
CA LEU A 92 2.19 5.74 -21.14
C LEU A 92 2.75 4.89 -19.98
N LYS A 93 3.78 5.38 -19.26
CA LYS A 93 4.47 4.66 -18.18
C LYS A 93 4.78 3.21 -18.59
N GLU A 94 5.33 3.03 -19.79
CA GLU A 94 5.51 1.70 -20.41
C GLU A 94 6.42 0.81 -19.55
N ASN A 95 7.47 1.41 -18.97
CA ASN A 95 8.40 0.73 -18.08
C ASN A 95 7.68 0.30 -16.80
N LEU A 96 6.90 1.18 -16.16
CA LEU A 96 6.05 0.78 -15.03
C LEU A 96 5.13 -0.40 -15.39
N HIS A 97 4.42 -0.33 -16.52
CA HIS A 97 3.51 -1.40 -16.94
C HIS A 97 4.25 -2.74 -17.15
N ASN A 98 5.38 -2.70 -17.84
CA ASN A 98 6.23 -3.88 -18.09
C ASN A 98 6.81 -4.46 -16.79
N GLY A 99 7.17 -3.59 -15.85
CA GLY A 99 7.62 -3.94 -14.51
C GLY A 99 6.55 -4.67 -13.71
N LEU A 100 5.35 -4.07 -13.61
CA LEU A 100 4.20 -4.67 -12.94
C LEU A 100 3.76 -5.98 -13.58
N HIS A 101 3.77 -6.06 -14.91
CA HIS A 101 3.49 -7.30 -15.63
C HIS A 101 4.49 -8.41 -15.27
N SER A 102 5.77 -8.08 -15.22
CA SER A 102 6.82 -9.03 -14.84
C SER A 102 6.66 -9.50 -13.38
N TYR A 103 6.32 -8.61 -12.45
CA TYR A 103 5.99 -9.00 -11.07
C TYR A 103 4.76 -9.91 -10.99
N LYS A 104 3.70 -9.63 -11.75
CA LYS A 104 2.52 -10.52 -11.84
C LYS A 104 2.88 -11.91 -12.37
N GLN A 105 3.76 -12.00 -13.35
CA GLN A 105 4.27 -13.30 -13.83
C GLN A 105 5.07 -14.05 -12.75
N ALA A 106 5.89 -13.34 -11.98
CA ALA A 106 6.58 -13.93 -10.83
C ALA A 106 5.60 -14.46 -9.78
N LEU A 107 4.54 -13.70 -9.47
CA LEU A 107 3.50 -14.06 -8.51
C LEU A 107 2.74 -15.35 -8.86
N ASN A 108 2.48 -15.60 -10.14
CA ASN A 108 1.78 -16.81 -10.59
C ASN A 108 2.52 -18.11 -10.23
N THR A 109 3.81 -18.02 -9.93
CA THR A 109 4.64 -19.17 -9.51
C THR A 109 4.80 -19.27 -7.99
N CYS A 110 4.29 -18.29 -7.23
CA CYS A 110 4.37 -18.26 -5.78
C CYS A 110 3.16 -18.99 -5.16
N ALA A 111 3.40 -19.69 -4.06
CA ALA A 111 2.31 -20.20 -3.22
C ALA A 111 1.51 -19.02 -2.63
N ALA A 112 0.21 -19.24 -2.40
CA ALA A 112 -0.71 -18.22 -1.89
C ALA A 112 -0.25 -17.61 -0.56
N ASP A 113 0.30 -18.42 0.34
CA ASP A 113 0.67 -17.98 1.69
C ASP A 113 2.19 -17.77 1.85
N SER A 114 2.88 -17.50 0.75
CA SER A 114 4.34 -17.35 0.80
C SER A 114 4.75 -15.93 1.20
N PRO A 115 5.78 -15.76 2.06
CA PRO A 115 6.38 -14.45 2.33
C PRO A 115 6.84 -13.71 1.07
N MET A 116 7.19 -14.47 0.02
CA MET A 116 7.50 -13.94 -1.30
C MET A 116 6.30 -13.26 -1.96
N ARG A 117 5.08 -13.81 -1.82
CA ARG A 117 3.87 -13.19 -2.37
C ARG A 117 3.58 -11.85 -1.69
N ILE A 118 3.70 -11.82 -0.37
CA ILE A 118 3.54 -10.60 0.44
C ILE A 118 4.56 -9.54 -0.01
N SER A 119 5.85 -9.90 -0.08
CA SER A 119 6.91 -8.95 -0.46
C SER A 119 6.76 -8.44 -1.90
N LEU A 120 6.34 -9.28 -2.84
CA LEU A 120 6.07 -8.85 -4.22
C LEU A 120 4.89 -7.90 -4.32
N ASN A 121 3.80 -8.16 -3.60
CA ASN A 121 2.64 -7.26 -3.56
C ASN A 121 3.01 -5.90 -2.94
N LEU A 122 3.76 -5.89 -1.84
CA LEU A 122 4.27 -4.65 -1.23
C LEU A 122 5.21 -3.89 -2.17
N THR A 123 6.08 -4.60 -2.90
CA THR A 123 6.98 -3.97 -3.88
C THR A 123 6.20 -3.31 -5.02
N MET A 124 5.13 -3.97 -5.51
CA MET A 124 4.27 -3.36 -6.53
C MET A 124 3.47 -2.17 -5.98
N ALA A 125 2.98 -2.26 -4.75
CA ALA A 125 2.29 -1.15 -4.08
C ALA A 125 3.21 0.08 -3.96
N ALA A 126 4.47 -0.11 -3.57
CA ALA A 126 5.47 0.95 -3.52
C ALA A 126 5.76 1.54 -4.92
N ALA A 127 6.01 0.71 -5.92
CA ALA A 127 6.29 1.17 -7.28
C ALA A 127 5.14 2.01 -7.89
N VAL A 128 3.90 1.64 -7.58
CA VAL A 128 2.70 2.36 -8.02
C VAL A 128 2.52 3.68 -7.26
N SER A 129 2.83 3.69 -5.95
CA SER A 129 2.84 4.89 -5.12
C SER A 129 3.86 5.90 -5.62
N ASP A 130 5.10 5.46 -5.88
CA ASP A 130 6.18 6.31 -6.39
C ASP A 130 5.84 6.91 -7.76
N ALA A 131 5.10 6.16 -8.57
CA ALA A 131 4.58 6.64 -9.86
C ALA A 131 3.34 7.54 -9.73
N GLY A 132 2.85 7.84 -8.53
CA GLY A 132 1.67 8.68 -8.28
C GLY A 132 0.33 8.03 -8.66
N LEU A 133 0.28 6.71 -8.84
CA LEU A 133 -0.93 5.97 -9.22
C LEU A 133 -1.66 5.39 -7.99
N LYS A 134 -1.95 6.25 -7.00
CA LYS A 134 -2.46 5.85 -5.67
C LYS A 134 -3.71 4.96 -5.70
N GLN A 135 -4.58 5.12 -6.70
CA GLN A 135 -5.79 4.30 -6.86
C GLN A 135 -5.50 2.80 -7.05
N LEU A 136 -4.37 2.45 -7.67
CA LEU A 136 -4.00 1.04 -7.90
C LEU A 136 -3.32 0.41 -6.68
N GLN A 137 -2.80 1.23 -5.75
CA GLN A 137 -2.03 0.78 -4.59
C GLN A 137 -2.90 -0.05 -3.63
N SER A 138 -4.15 0.38 -3.39
CA SER A 138 -5.11 -0.31 -2.52
C SER A 138 -5.28 -1.79 -2.86
N GLY A 139 -5.43 -2.11 -4.15
CA GLY A 139 -5.57 -3.49 -4.61
C GLY A 139 -4.32 -4.35 -4.36
N TYR A 140 -3.12 -3.78 -4.49
CA TYR A 140 -1.89 -4.51 -4.17
C TYR A 140 -1.69 -4.70 -2.66
N LEU A 141 -2.06 -3.71 -1.86
CA LEU A 141 -2.03 -3.81 -0.39
C LEU A 141 -3.03 -4.86 0.10
N GLN A 142 -4.26 -4.89 -0.44
CA GLN A 142 -5.25 -5.91 -0.09
C GLN A 142 -4.73 -7.32 -0.42
N ASN A 143 -4.15 -7.51 -1.62
CA ASN A 143 -3.55 -8.79 -1.99
C ASN A 143 -2.38 -9.20 -1.08
N ALA A 144 -1.67 -8.25 -0.46
CA ALA A 144 -0.64 -8.53 0.53
C ALA A 144 -1.27 -8.97 1.86
N ILE A 145 -2.31 -8.26 2.32
CA ILE A 145 -3.07 -8.56 3.54
C ILE A 145 -3.69 -9.96 3.47
N ASP A 146 -4.34 -10.29 2.36
CA ASP A 146 -5.00 -11.59 2.15
C ASP A 146 -4.00 -12.77 2.15
N ALA A 147 -2.74 -12.51 1.82
CA ALA A 147 -1.68 -13.52 1.84
C ALA A 147 -1.06 -13.72 3.24
N ILE A 148 -1.35 -12.84 4.20
CA ILE A 148 -0.87 -12.93 5.58
C ILE A 148 -1.88 -13.74 6.41
N LYS A 149 -1.42 -14.83 7.02
CA LYS A 149 -2.26 -15.72 7.84
C LYS A 149 -2.40 -15.27 9.29
N ASP A 150 -1.35 -14.66 9.82
CA ASP A 150 -1.27 -14.26 11.21
C ASP A 150 -1.70 -12.80 11.39
N ASN A 151 -2.40 -12.54 12.50
CA ASN A 151 -2.70 -11.18 12.93
C ASN A 151 -1.47 -10.54 13.62
N GLY A 152 -0.31 -10.63 12.97
CA GLY A 152 0.96 -10.11 13.44
C GLY A 152 1.21 -8.65 13.02
N GLN A 153 2.40 -8.14 13.38
CA GLN A 153 2.83 -6.77 13.07
C GLN A 153 2.79 -6.48 11.56
N THR A 154 3.24 -7.41 10.72
CA THR A 154 3.24 -7.24 9.26
C THR A 154 1.85 -6.93 8.71
N LYS A 155 0.80 -7.57 9.26
CA LYS A 155 -0.58 -7.31 8.83
C LYS A 155 -1.02 -5.91 9.23
N LEU A 156 -0.70 -5.49 10.46
CA LEU A 156 -0.99 -4.15 10.98
C LEU A 156 -0.28 -3.05 10.18
N ASP A 157 0.97 -3.28 9.78
CA ASP A 157 1.73 -2.35 8.95
C ASP A 157 1.07 -2.21 7.57
N CYS A 158 0.67 -3.33 6.94
CA CYS A 158 -0.04 -3.32 5.66
C CYS A 158 -1.40 -2.61 5.74
N LEU A 159 -2.16 -2.85 6.81
CA LEU A 159 -3.45 -2.19 7.06
C LEU A 159 -3.26 -0.68 7.28
N SER A 160 -2.22 -0.27 8.01
CA SER A 160 -1.91 1.15 8.21
C SER A 160 -1.57 1.83 6.89
N MET A 161 -0.78 1.18 6.04
CA MET A 161 -0.50 1.67 4.67
C MET A 161 -1.76 1.74 3.81
N LYS A 162 -2.69 0.77 3.96
CA LYS A 162 -3.95 0.76 3.23
C LYS A 162 -4.86 1.90 3.68
N ALA A 163 -5.01 2.10 4.99
CA ALA A 163 -5.81 3.20 5.54
C ALA A 163 -5.28 4.57 5.06
N ALA A 164 -3.95 4.74 5.12
CA ALA A 164 -3.28 5.92 4.58
C ALA A 164 -3.57 6.14 3.08
N ASN A 165 -3.52 5.09 2.28
CA ASN A 165 -3.84 5.16 0.86
C ASN A 165 -5.32 5.47 0.59
N SER A 166 -6.24 4.95 1.40
CA SER A 166 -7.66 5.25 1.27
C SER A 166 -7.94 6.73 1.56
N LEU A 167 -7.33 7.29 2.61
CA LEU A 167 -7.41 8.72 2.94
C LEU A 167 -6.87 9.60 1.80
N ASP A 168 -5.71 9.23 1.23
CA ASP A 168 -5.11 9.94 0.10
C ASP A 168 -5.98 9.93 -1.18
N ASN A 169 -6.91 8.97 -1.29
CA ASN A 169 -7.85 8.84 -2.40
C ASN A 169 -9.25 9.40 -2.06
N ASP A 170 -9.40 10.10 -0.94
CA ASP A 170 -10.68 10.59 -0.38
C ASP A 170 -11.73 9.49 -0.14
N ASP A 171 -11.31 8.22 -0.03
CA ASP A 171 -12.18 7.08 0.27
C ASP A 171 -12.29 6.88 1.78
N LEU A 172 -13.14 7.69 2.39
CA LEU A 172 -13.37 7.70 3.84
C LEU A 172 -14.05 6.42 4.35
N GLU A 173 -14.89 5.78 3.54
CA GLU A 173 -15.57 4.52 3.92
C GLU A 173 -14.56 3.38 4.04
N SER A 174 -13.73 3.17 3.00
CA SER A 174 -12.69 2.15 3.04
C SER A 174 -11.64 2.42 4.12
N ALA A 175 -11.36 3.70 4.41
CA ALA A 175 -10.46 4.08 5.51
C ALA A 175 -11.07 3.70 6.87
N LEU A 176 -12.36 3.99 7.10
CA LEU A 176 -13.07 3.65 8.32
C LEU A 176 -13.11 2.14 8.58
N GLU A 177 -13.41 1.35 7.56
CA GLU A 177 -13.37 -0.12 7.63
C GLU A 177 -11.98 -0.62 8.02
N THR A 178 -10.94 -0.09 7.38
CA THR A 178 -9.56 -0.52 7.62
C THR A 178 -9.08 -0.16 9.04
N TYR A 179 -9.39 1.04 9.54
CA TYR A 179 -9.07 1.41 10.93
C TYR A 179 -9.87 0.59 11.96
N THR A 180 -11.08 0.17 11.61
CA THR A 180 -11.89 -0.71 12.47
C THR A 180 -11.29 -2.11 12.54
N GLU A 181 -10.83 -2.66 11.41
CA GLU A 181 -10.09 -3.92 11.39
C GLU A 181 -8.79 -3.84 12.22
N ILE A 182 -8.04 -2.73 12.12
CA ILE A 182 -6.85 -2.50 12.94
C ILE A 182 -7.19 -2.55 14.43
N ALA A 183 -8.24 -1.84 14.85
CA ALA A 183 -8.66 -1.82 16.25
C ALA A 183 -9.05 -3.21 16.76
N ASP A 184 -9.88 -3.94 16.01
CA ASP A 184 -10.31 -5.30 16.36
C ASP A 184 -9.13 -6.27 16.49
N ILE A 185 -8.13 -6.16 15.61
CA ILE A 185 -6.90 -6.96 15.69
C ILE A 185 -6.09 -6.58 16.93
N VAL A 186 -5.86 -5.28 17.15
CA VAL A 186 -4.99 -4.81 18.24
C VAL A 186 -5.58 -5.15 19.62
N GLU A 187 -6.89 -5.03 19.79
CA GLU A 187 -7.59 -5.39 21.03
C GLU A 187 -7.44 -6.88 21.38
N SER A 188 -7.29 -7.75 20.36
CA SER A 188 -7.09 -9.19 20.55
C SER A 188 -5.66 -9.58 20.94
N LEU A 189 -4.70 -8.66 20.84
CA LEU A 189 -3.28 -8.93 21.02
C LEU A 189 -2.78 -8.48 22.41
N PRO A 190 -1.68 -9.08 22.92
CA PRO A 190 -1.07 -8.62 24.16
C PRO A 190 -0.63 -7.17 24.08
N LYS A 191 -0.88 -6.41 25.16
CA LYS A 191 -0.55 -4.99 25.27
C LYS A 191 0.95 -4.76 25.09
N ASP A 192 1.25 -3.79 24.23
CA ASP A 192 2.58 -3.27 23.96
C ASP A 192 2.44 -1.79 23.60
N TYR A 193 3.44 -0.97 23.92
CA TYR A 193 3.42 0.47 23.69
C TYR A 193 3.09 0.82 22.23
N VAL A 194 3.71 0.10 21.28
CA VAL A 194 3.48 0.31 19.84
C VAL A 194 2.01 0.06 19.46
N LYS A 195 1.39 -0.94 20.09
CA LYS A 195 -0.01 -1.31 19.82
C LYS A 195 -0.98 -0.32 20.45
N SER A 196 -0.72 0.14 21.68
CA SER A 196 -1.51 1.21 22.29
C SER A 196 -1.48 2.49 21.46
N GLN A 197 -0.31 2.87 20.93
CA GLN A 197 -0.19 4.02 20.02
C GLN A 197 -0.97 3.81 18.71
N LEU A 198 -0.92 2.60 18.14
CA LEU A 198 -1.68 2.28 16.92
C LEU A 198 -3.19 2.33 17.17
N LEU A 199 -3.64 1.83 18.32
CA LEU A 199 -5.05 1.87 18.73
C LEU A 199 -5.51 3.30 18.96
N LEU A 200 -4.71 4.13 19.64
CA LEU A 200 -4.96 5.56 19.81
C LEU A 200 -5.10 6.28 18.46
N ASN A 201 -4.16 6.06 17.54
CA ASN A 201 -4.20 6.68 16.21
C ASN A 201 -5.43 6.23 15.41
N SER A 202 -5.80 4.95 15.51
CA SER A 202 -6.99 4.40 14.87
C SER A 202 -8.27 4.96 15.49
N GLU A 203 -8.29 5.20 16.81
CA GLU A 203 -9.44 5.78 17.50
C GLU A 203 -9.68 7.23 17.07
N ILE A 204 -8.64 8.06 17.06
CA ILE A 204 -8.72 9.45 16.60
C ILE A 204 -9.21 9.49 15.14
N SER A 205 -8.60 8.69 14.26
CA SER A 205 -8.95 8.68 12.83
C SER A 205 -10.39 8.23 12.59
N ARG A 206 -10.86 7.18 13.28
CA ARG A 206 -12.25 6.73 13.16
C ARG A 206 -13.24 7.80 13.59
N VAL A 207 -13.01 8.49 14.70
CA VAL A 207 -13.90 9.58 15.14
C VAL A 207 -13.92 10.72 14.11
N LEU A 208 -12.76 11.18 13.65
CA LEU A 208 -12.69 12.25 12.63
C LEU A 208 -13.43 11.87 11.34
N ILE A 209 -13.25 10.63 10.87
CA ILE A 209 -13.95 10.11 9.69
C ILE A 209 -15.46 10.02 9.92
N LEU A 210 -15.91 9.57 11.09
CA LEU A 210 -17.34 9.52 11.43
C LEU A 210 -17.97 10.93 11.45
N MET A 211 -17.26 11.94 11.98
CA MET A 211 -17.75 13.32 11.98
C MET A 211 -17.85 13.91 10.56
N LEU A 212 -16.99 13.46 9.64
CA LEU A 212 -17.04 13.83 8.23
C LEU A 212 -18.17 13.12 7.48
N LEU A 213 -18.29 11.80 7.64
CA LEU A 213 -19.27 10.98 6.91
C LEU A 213 -20.71 11.22 7.37
N LYS A 214 -20.91 11.55 8.67
CA LYS A 214 -22.24 11.72 9.29
C LYS A 214 -23.22 10.61 8.91
N PRO A 215 -22.85 9.33 9.13
CA PRO A 215 -23.70 8.21 8.76
C PRO A 215 -25.04 8.28 9.49
N SER A 216 -26.13 7.90 8.79
CA SER A 216 -27.45 7.80 9.43
C SER A 216 -27.40 6.81 10.59
N PRO A 217 -28.06 7.09 11.73
CA PRO A 217 -28.03 6.23 12.92
C PRO A 217 -28.42 4.77 12.64
N ASP A 218 -29.35 4.55 11.70
CA ASP A 218 -29.85 3.22 11.33
C ASP A 218 -28.83 2.36 10.56
N LEU A 219 -27.81 2.98 9.97
CA LEU A 219 -26.76 2.33 9.17
C LEU A 219 -25.43 2.22 9.92
N LEU A 220 -25.34 2.79 11.12
CA LEU A 220 -24.12 2.82 11.90
C LEU A 220 -23.94 1.50 12.67
N ASP A 221 -22.77 0.88 12.52
CA ASP A 221 -22.39 -0.28 13.33
C ASP A 221 -22.48 0.08 14.82
N PRO A 222 -23.12 -0.76 15.67
CA PRO A 222 -23.19 -0.54 17.11
C PRO A 222 -21.85 -0.25 17.79
N LYS A 223 -20.74 -0.84 17.32
CA LYS A 223 -19.38 -0.54 17.83
C LYS A 223 -18.97 0.90 17.55
N LEU A 224 -19.30 1.42 16.37
CA LEU A 224 -19.00 2.80 15.98
C LEU A 224 -19.92 3.80 16.68
N ALA A 225 -21.17 3.41 16.97
CA ALA A 225 -22.06 4.20 17.82
C ALA A 225 -21.51 4.32 19.25
N GLN A 226 -21.07 3.19 19.85
CA GLN A 226 -20.43 3.17 21.17
C GLN A 226 -19.16 4.03 21.22
N LEU A 227 -18.38 4.04 20.14
CA LEU A 227 -17.20 4.90 20.02
C LEU A 227 -17.58 6.38 20.14
N LEU A 228 -18.62 6.84 19.44
CA LEU A 228 -19.09 8.22 19.54
C LEU A 228 -19.69 8.52 20.92
N ASP A 229 -20.47 7.58 21.47
CA ASP A 229 -21.07 7.71 22.80
C ASP A 229 -20.02 7.92 23.91
N ARG A 230 -18.84 7.33 23.75
CA ARG A 230 -17.72 7.52 24.69
C ARG A 230 -17.24 8.96 24.72
N TYR A 231 -17.26 9.66 23.59
CA TYR A 231 -16.84 11.06 23.50
C TYR A 231 -17.98 12.06 23.72
N THR A 232 -19.24 11.62 23.69
CA THR A 232 -20.39 12.47 24.10
C THR A 232 -20.71 12.37 25.59
N TRP A 233 -20.69 11.16 26.16
CA TRP A 233 -21.15 10.90 27.54
C TRP A 233 -20.08 10.26 28.44
N GLY A 234 -18.99 9.77 27.87
CA GLY A 234 -17.96 9.04 28.60
C GLY A 234 -17.06 9.90 29.49
N ASN A 235 -16.17 9.22 30.22
CA ASN A 235 -15.23 9.82 31.16
C ASN A 235 -13.82 9.29 30.88
N HIS A 236 -12.80 10.13 31.08
CA HIS A 236 -11.38 9.76 30.98
C HIS A 236 -11.01 8.56 31.86
N ASN A 237 -11.74 8.33 32.95
CA ASN A 237 -11.53 7.19 33.85
C ASN A 237 -12.03 5.83 33.31
N ASP A 238 -12.65 5.78 32.12
CA ASP A 238 -13.03 4.54 31.45
C ASP A 238 -11.80 3.64 31.25
N ASP A 239 -11.99 2.34 31.46
CA ASP A 239 -10.92 1.37 31.30
C ASP A 239 -10.37 1.40 29.88
N HIS A 240 -11.21 1.52 28.84
CA HIS A 240 -10.76 1.61 27.45
C HIS A 240 -9.83 2.81 27.21
N ILE A 241 -10.15 3.97 27.79
CA ILE A 241 -9.34 5.19 27.63
C ILE A 241 -7.95 5.01 28.27
N LYS A 242 -7.86 4.24 29.36
CA LYS A 242 -6.58 3.84 29.95
C LYS A 242 -5.85 2.81 29.10
N GLU A 243 -6.56 1.92 28.39
CA GLU A 243 -5.96 0.92 27.51
C GLU A 243 -5.26 1.53 26.30
N ILE A 244 -5.82 2.60 25.74
CA ILE A 244 -5.23 3.35 24.62
C ILE A 244 -4.20 4.39 25.05
N ASP A 245 -3.93 4.52 26.36
CA ASP A 245 -3.00 5.50 26.95
C ASP A 245 -3.28 6.95 26.50
N MET A 246 -4.56 7.31 26.37
CA MET A 246 -4.93 8.66 25.94
C MET A 246 -4.77 9.66 27.08
N SER A 247 -4.03 10.74 26.83
CA SER A 247 -3.88 11.83 27.80
C SER A 247 -5.21 12.54 28.07
N THR A 248 -5.41 13.05 29.29
CA THR A 248 -6.63 13.77 29.68
C THR A 248 -6.92 14.96 28.77
N ASN A 249 -5.88 15.71 28.35
CA ASN A 249 -6.05 16.84 27.46
C ASN A 249 -6.57 16.41 26.08
N LEU A 250 -6.01 15.33 25.51
CA LEU A 250 -6.46 14.80 24.23
C LEU A 250 -7.90 14.27 24.32
N PHE A 251 -8.25 13.61 25.42
CA PHE A 251 -9.63 13.16 25.66
C PHE A 251 -10.61 14.33 25.69
N ILE A 252 -10.32 15.37 26.46
CA ILE A 252 -11.18 16.57 26.54
C ILE A 252 -11.33 17.21 25.16
N LEU A 253 -10.24 17.35 24.41
CA LEU A 253 -10.27 17.87 23.06
C LEU A 253 -11.17 17.02 22.15
N MET A 254 -11.04 15.69 22.17
CA MET A 254 -11.92 14.78 21.42
C MET A 254 -13.40 14.96 21.78
N GLN A 255 -13.72 15.11 23.08
CA GLN A 255 -15.10 15.38 23.52
C GLN A 255 -15.59 16.73 22.99
N SER A 256 -14.80 17.79 23.16
CA SER A 256 -15.12 19.13 22.65
C SER A 256 -15.36 19.13 21.16
N LEU A 257 -14.55 18.40 20.38
CA LEU A 257 -14.70 18.26 18.94
C LEU A 257 -16.03 17.60 18.56
N VAL A 258 -16.36 16.47 19.20
CA VAL A 258 -17.60 15.73 18.92
C VAL A 258 -18.82 16.57 19.27
N LEU A 259 -18.80 17.23 20.44
CA LEU A 259 -19.89 18.10 20.89
C LEU A 259 -20.05 19.33 19.99
N ALA A 260 -18.94 19.96 19.58
CA ALA A 260 -18.96 21.10 18.66
C ALA A 260 -19.61 20.70 17.32
N CYS A 261 -19.23 19.57 16.75
CA CYS A 261 -19.80 19.07 15.50
C CYS A 261 -21.30 18.70 15.58
N GLN A 262 -21.82 18.45 16.78
CA GLN A 262 -23.23 18.18 17.06
C GLN A 262 -24.02 19.45 17.46
N SER A 263 -23.34 20.58 17.64
CA SER A 263 -23.96 21.85 18.03
C SER A 263 -24.68 22.51 16.85
N SER A 264 -25.51 23.51 17.15
CA SER A 264 -26.22 24.28 16.11
C SER A 264 -25.34 25.33 15.40
N ASP A 265 -24.19 25.70 15.99
CA ASP A 265 -23.21 26.62 15.39
C ASP A 265 -21.78 26.09 15.59
N PRO A 266 -21.37 25.10 14.79
CA PRO A 266 -20.13 24.35 14.99
C PRO A 266 -18.86 25.14 14.62
N TYR A 267 -18.96 26.19 13.79
CA TYR A 267 -17.79 26.78 13.13
C TYR A 267 -16.85 27.52 14.08
N THR A 268 -17.40 28.35 14.97
CA THR A 268 -16.62 29.21 15.87
C THR A 268 -15.77 28.41 16.84
N ASP A 269 -16.34 27.33 17.39
CA ASP A 269 -15.67 26.44 18.33
C ASP A 269 -14.63 25.55 17.63
N LEU A 270 -14.92 25.10 16.40
CA LEU A 270 -14.05 24.18 15.67
C LEU A 270 -12.69 24.78 15.28
N ALA A 271 -12.63 26.09 14.98
CA ALA A 271 -11.37 26.74 14.62
C ALA A 271 -10.38 26.84 15.80
N GLU A 272 -10.89 27.09 17.02
CA GLU A 272 -10.07 27.11 18.24
C GLU A 272 -9.64 25.68 18.61
N ILE A 273 -10.58 24.72 18.51
CA ILE A 273 -10.29 23.30 18.75
C ILE A 273 -9.21 22.79 17.79
N GLU A 274 -9.23 23.21 16.51
CA GLU A 274 -8.22 22.81 15.52
C GLU A 274 -6.80 23.20 15.97
N TYR A 275 -6.63 24.41 16.47
CA TYR A 275 -5.33 24.92 16.92
C TYR A 275 -4.78 24.09 18.10
N ASP A 276 -5.62 23.79 19.08
CA ASP A 276 -5.21 23.03 20.26
C ASP A 276 -4.98 21.54 19.98
N PHE A 277 -5.73 20.96 19.03
CA PHE A 277 -5.54 19.59 18.55
C PHE A 277 -4.21 19.40 17.83
N TRP A 278 -3.71 20.43 17.15
CA TRP A 278 -2.66 20.31 16.13
C TRP A 278 -1.39 19.59 16.60
N LYS A 279 -1.01 19.77 17.87
CA LYS A 279 0.19 19.14 18.46
C LYS A 279 0.05 17.64 18.74
N TYR A 280 -1.18 17.12 18.81
CA TYR A 280 -1.46 15.72 19.10
C TYR A 280 -1.61 14.85 17.85
N LEU A 281 -1.81 15.47 16.69
CA LEU A 281 -2.17 14.78 15.46
C LEU A 281 -0.98 14.52 14.53
N ASP A 282 -1.03 13.38 13.85
CA ASP A 282 -0.17 13.11 12.70
C ASP A 282 -0.62 13.90 11.46
N VAL A 283 0.11 13.76 10.35
CA VAL A 283 -0.16 14.51 9.11
C VAL A 283 -1.54 14.18 8.53
N GLN A 284 -1.94 12.92 8.55
CA GLN A 284 -3.20 12.49 7.94
C GLN A 284 -4.40 12.91 8.77
N GLN A 285 -4.28 12.81 10.10
CA GLN A 285 -5.28 13.29 11.04
C GLN A 285 -5.45 14.81 10.98
N LYS A 286 -4.36 15.55 10.73
CA LYS A 286 -4.42 17.00 10.48
C LYS A 286 -5.21 17.33 9.22
N ASP A 287 -4.99 16.57 8.14
CA ASP A 287 -5.72 16.77 6.88
C ASP A 287 -7.20 16.44 7.06
N LEU A 288 -7.54 15.37 7.79
CA LEU A 288 -8.91 15.04 8.18
C LEU A 288 -9.56 16.15 9.02
N LEU A 289 -8.86 16.68 10.03
CA LEU A 289 -9.39 17.76 10.86
C LEU A 289 -9.62 19.04 10.06
N ARG A 290 -8.70 19.39 9.16
CA ARG A 290 -8.89 20.52 8.23
C ARG A 290 -10.09 20.33 7.30
N ALA A 291 -10.24 19.12 6.76
CA ALA A 291 -11.41 18.77 5.94
C ALA A 291 -12.70 18.93 6.75
N LEU A 292 -12.68 18.51 8.02
CA LEU A 292 -13.82 18.63 8.93
C LEU A 292 -14.18 20.10 9.18
N VAL A 293 -13.23 20.92 9.62
CA VAL A 293 -13.44 22.37 9.84
C VAL A 293 -13.96 23.04 8.56
N SER A 294 -13.38 22.70 7.41
CA SER A 294 -13.80 23.24 6.11
C SER A 294 -15.23 22.83 5.75
N SER A 295 -15.66 21.63 6.11
CA SER A 295 -17.02 21.13 5.83
C SER A 295 -18.11 21.90 6.58
N TYR A 296 -17.76 22.48 7.74
CA TYR A 296 -18.65 23.28 8.59
C TYR A 296 -18.51 24.79 8.37
N SER A 297 -17.59 25.23 7.53
CA SER A 297 -17.39 26.66 7.19
C SER A 297 -18.33 27.19 6.09
N LYS A 298 -19.17 26.32 5.51
CA LYS A 298 -20.13 26.64 4.44
C LYS A 298 -21.55 26.71 4.99
#